data_AF-A0A947RGN2-F1
#
_entry.id   AF-A0A947RGN2-F1
#
_cell.length_a   1.000
_cell.length_b   1.000
_cell.length_c   1.000
_cell.angle_alpha   90.00
_cell.angle_beta   90.00
_cell.angle_gamma   90.00
#
_symmetry.space_group_name_H-M   'P 1'
#
loop_
_entity.id
_entity.type
_entity.pdbx_description
1 polymer ?
#
loop_
_entity_poly.entity_id
_entity_poly.type
_entity_poly.pdbx_seq_one_letter_code
_entity_poly.pdbx_strand_id
1 'polypeptide(L)'
;LYTTEPGGFTCWYADKVSPNTGAQLDVDDVTGYGPEHYYISAAEGHTLEYGMYEVDVHYYSDHGTGLTVVAEILVYKNDVYYGEWSHIMSVSYPGHAGPINRRTGKASWWDNVVDIELN
;
A
#
# COMPACT_ATOMS: atom_id res chain seq x y z
N LEU A 1 1.80 -2.90 -2.71
CA LEU A 1 1.23 -2.12 -1.60
C LEU A 1 2.35 -1.58 -0.74
N TYR A 2 2.30 -0.29 -0.43
CA TYR A 2 3.13 0.36 0.57
C TYR A 2 2.19 0.93 1.64
N THR A 3 2.50 0.68 2.90
CA THR A 3 1.72 1.20 4.02
C THR A 3 2.66 1.86 5.01
N THR A 4 2.55 3.17 5.14
CA THR A 4 3.34 3.97 6.08
C THR A 4 2.52 4.18 7.34
N GLU A 5 3.08 3.79 8.46
CA GLU A 5 2.46 3.86 9.79
C GLU A 5 2.61 5.26 10.41
N PRO A 6 1.85 5.58 11.48
CA PRO A 6 2.03 6.84 12.21
C PRO A 6 3.45 7.06 12.72
N GLY A 7 4.15 5.99 13.14
CA GLY A 7 5.56 6.02 13.51
C GLY A 7 6.55 6.24 12.36
N GLY A 8 6.08 6.32 11.11
CA GLY A 8 6.87 6.60 9.91
C GLY A 8 7.58 5.40 9.30
N PHE A 9 7.39 4.20 9.84
CA PHE A 9 7.86 2.97 9.20
C PHE A 9 6.95 2.61 8.04
N THR A 10 7.53 2.18 6.92
CA THR A 10 6.77 1.75 5.73
C THR A 10 6.97 0.27 5.49
N CYS A 11 5.89 -0.51 5.55
CA CYS A 11 5.87 -1.90 5.10
C CYS A 11 5.76 -1.98 3.57
N TRP A 12 6.59 -2.80 2.92
CA TRP A 12 6.62 -3.02 1.47
C TRP A 12 7.21 -4.38 1.09
N TYR A 13 7.24 -4.72 -0.21
CA TYR A 13 7.59 -6.07 -0.69
C TYR A 13 8.91 -6.64 -0.15
N ALA A 14 9.92 -5.79 0.13
CA ALA A 14 11.21 -6.23 0.64
C ALA A 14 11.37 -6.05 2.17
N ASP A 15 10.54 -5.21 2.80
CA ASP A 15 10.55 -4.98 4.24
C ASP A 15 9.11 -5.09 4.77
N LYS A 16 8.71 -6.33 5.04
CA LYS A 16 7.30 -6.71 5.21
C LYS A 16 6.80 -6.57 6.64
N VAL A 17 7.68 -6.46 7.62
CA VAL A 17 7.31 -6.53 9.04
C VAL A 17 7.73 -5.24 9.74
N SER A 18 6.77 -4.51 10.28
CA SER A 18 7.06 -3.32 11.07
C SER A 18 7.71 -3.71 12.40
N PRO A 19 8.88 -3.16 12.74
CA PRO A 19 9.48 -3.34 14.05
C PRO A 19 8.75 -2.55 15.15
N ASN A 20 7.91 -1.57 14.80
CA ASN A 20 7.21 -0.71 15.76
C ASN A 20 5.92 -1.35 16.25
N THR A 21 5.12 -1.84 15.30
CA THR A 21 3.76 -2.35 15.55
C THR A 21 3.69 -3.87 15.49
N GLY A 22 4.66 -4.52 14.83
CA GLY A 22 4.57 -5.92 14.42
C GLY A 22 3.70 -6.13 13.19
N ALA A 23 3.17 -5.07 12.56
CA ALA A 23 2.34 -5.19 11.37
C ALA A 23 3.03 -5.94 10.25
N GLN A 24 2.26 -6.65 9.45
CA GLN A 24 2.78 -7.50 8.40
C GLN A 24 2.10 -7.20 7.07
N LEU A 25 2.93 -7.11 6.02
CA LEU A 25 2.49 -7.23 4.65
C LEU A 25 2.42 -8.72 4.30
N ASP A 26 1.27 -9.20 3.81
CA ASP A 26 1.16 -10.60 3.41
C ASP A 26 2.02 -10.92 2.18
N VAL A 27 2.20 -12.23 1.96
CA VAL A 27 3.00 -12.72 0.83
C VAL A 27 2.19 -12.49 -0.44
N ASP A 28 2.64 -11.46 -1.17
CA ASP A 28 2.32 -11.17 -2.56
C ASP A 28 2.18 -12.46 -3.40
N ASP A 29 1.02 -12.64 -4.05
CA ASP A 29 0.82 -13.71 -5.02
C ASP A 29 1.65 -13.39 -6.27
N VAL A 30 2.88 -13.88 -6.31
CA VAL A 30 3.83 -13.70 -7.42
C VAL A 30 3.38 -14.37 -8.73
N THR A 31 2.24 -15.06 -8.74
CA THR A 31 1.67 -15.73 -9.92
C THR A 31 0.37 -15.11 -10.45
N GLY A 32 -0.10 -14.00 -9.87
CA GLY A 32 -1.35 -13.36 -10.29
C GLY A 32 -1.47 -11.88 -9.91
N TYR A 33 -2.62 -11.29 -10.21
CA TYR A 33 -3.08 -10.05 -9.59
C TYR A 33 -3.83 -10.46 -8.32
N GLY A 34 -3.23 -10.21 -7.16
CA GLY A 34 -3.84 -10.51 -5.86
C GLY A 34 -4.01 -9.24 -5.04
N PRO A 35 -5.03 -9.15 -4.16
CA PRO A 35 -5.03 -8.14 -3.11
C PRO A 35 -3.80 -8.36 -2.22
N GLU A 36 -2.97 -7.32 -2.09
CA GLU A 36 -1.93 -7.26 -1.07
C GLU A 36 -2.58 -6.75 0.22
N HIS A 37 -2.36 -7.43 1.35
CA HIS A 37 -2.89 -7.02 2.63
C HIS A 37 -1.79 -6.52 3.55
N TYR A 38 -2.07 -5.39 4.18
CA TYR A 38 -1.40 -4.96 5.41
C TYR A 38 -2.32 -5.31 6.58
N TYR A 39 -1.81 -6.03 7.57
CA TYR A 39 -2.60 -6.39 8.75
C TYR A 39 -1.86 -6.21 10.07
N ILE A 40 -2.63 -5.88 11.11
CA ILE A 40 -2.21 -5.78 12.51
C ILE A 40 -3.17 -6.64 13.32
N SER A 41 -2.63 -7.51 14.18
CA SER A 41 -3.43 -8.41 15.00
C SER A 41 -2.96 -8.42 16.45
N ALA A 42 -3.81 -7.93 17.36
CA ALA A 42 -3.55 -8.01 18.80
C ALA A 42 -3.46 -9.46 19.30
N ALA A 43 -4.13 -10.41 18.61
CA ALA A 43 -4.05 -11.83 18.94
C ALA A 43 -2.64 -12.42 18.67
N GLU A 44 -1.87 -11.79 17.77
CA GLU A 44 -0.48 -12.14 17.47
C GLU A 44 0.51 -11.33 18.30
N GLY A 45 0.01 -10.50 19.24
CA GLY A 45 0.84 -9.62 20.07
C GLY A 45 1.26 -8.32 19.40
N HIS A 46 0.69 -7.99 18.24
CA HIS A 46 0.95 -6.73 17.53
C HIS A 46 0.20 -5.56 18.20
N THR A 47 0.74 -4.36 18.05
CA THR A 47 0.17 -3.14 18.64
C THR A 47 -0.28 -2.20 17.52
N LEU A 48 -1.56 -1.86 17.50
CA LEU A 48 -2.08 -0.81 16.61
C LEU A 48 -1.61 0.56 17.12
N GLU A 49 -0.94 1.32 16.27
CA GLU A 49 -0.67 2.73 16.51
C GLU A 49 -1.86 3.57 16.02
N TYR A 50 -2.35 4.48 16.85
CA TYR A 50 -3.36 5.45 16.42
C TYR A 50 -2.67 6.62 15.71
N GLY A 51 -3.31 7.13 14.65
CA GLY A 51 -2.80 8.23 13.85
C GLY A 51 -3.01 8.04 12.36
N MET A 52 -2.22 8.75 11.57
CA MET A 52 -2.28 8.74 10.11
C MET A 52 -1.53 7.55 9.53
N TYR A 53 -2.22 6.78 8.71
CA TYR A 53 -1.65 5.76 7.84
C TYR A 53 -1.70 6.26 6.39
N GLU A 54 -0.57 6.22 5.69
CA GLU A 54 -0.53 6.53 4.25
C GLU A 54 -0.49 5.22 3.47
N VAL A 55 -1.43 5.02 2.54
CA VAL A 55 -1.52 3.83 1.71
C VAL A 55 -1.25 4.19 0.25
N ASP A 56 -0.17 3.63 -0.29
CA ASP A 56 0.21 3.78 -1.69
C ASP A 56 0.16 2.45 -2.41
N VAL A 57 -0.23 2.51 -3.67
CA VAL A 57 -0.22 1.38 -4.58
C VAL A 57 0.63 1.71 -5.79
N HIS A 58 1.10 0.65 -6.46
CA HIS A 58 1.93 0.78 -7.65
C HIS A 58 1.32 -0.01 -8.77
N TYR A 59 1.07 0.68 -9.88
CA TYR A 59 0.76 0.04 -11.14
C TYR A 59 2.02 0.05 -12.02
N TYR A 60 2.79 -1.04 -11.95
CA TYR A 60 4.12 -1.12 -12.55
C TYR A 60 4.14 -0.97 -14.09
N SER A 61 3.12 -1.48 -14.78
CA SER A 61 3.08 -1.50 -16.24
C SER A 61 1.67 -1.70 -16.76
N ASP A 62 1.26 -0.85 -17.71
CA ASP A 62 0.06 -1.05 -18.53
C ASP A 62 0.30 -2.01 -19.71
N HIS A 63 1.55 -2.46 -19.90
CA HIS A 63 2.00 -3.26 -21.05
C HIS A 63 1.61 -2.66 -22.41
N GLY A 64 1.53 -1.33 -22.50
CA GLY A 64 1.15 -0.61 -23.72
C GLY A 64 -0.33 -0.71 -24.08
N THR A 65 -1.17 -1.13 -23.14
CA THR A 65 -2.63 -1.20 -23.35
C THR A 65 -3.26 0.20 -23.37
N GLY A 66 -2.64 1.20 -22.75
CA GLY A 66 -3.21 2.55 -22.60
C GLY A 66 -4.46 2.59 -21.71
N LEU A 67 -4.72 1.51 -20.96
CA LEU A 67 -5.86 1.41 -20.08
C LEU A 67 -5.54 2.04 -18.72
N THR A 68 -6.51 2.77 -18.18
CA THR A 68 -6.51 3.18 -16.77
C THR A 68 -7.00 2.02 -15.91
N VAL A 69 -6.41 1.87 -14.73
CA VAL A 69 -6.84 0.89 -13.73
C VAL A 69 -7.35 1.63 -12.50
N VAL A 70 -8.38 1.08 -11.85
CA VAL A 70 -8.84 1.57 -10.56
C VAL A 70 -8.18 0.72 -9.48
N ALA A 71 -7.47 1.35 -8.56
CA ALA A 71 -7.07 0.73 -7.30
C ALA A 71 -8.17 0.96 -6.27
N GLU A 72 -8.54 -0.08 -5.53
CA GLU A 72 -9.51 -0.02 -4.43
C GLU A 72 -8.81 -0.47 -3.14
N ILE A 73 -8.95 0.32 -2.08
CA ILE A 73 -8.44 0.04 -0.74
C ILE A 73 -9.62 -0.11 0.19
N LEU A 74 -9.77 -1.30 0.77
CA LEU A 74 -10.78 -1.61 1.77
C LEU A 74 -10.11 -1.71 3.14
N VAL A 75 -10.69 -1.05 4.13
CA VAL A 75 -10.17 -1.03 5.50
C VAL A 75 -11.17 -1.70 6.43
N TYR A 76 -10.65 -2.61 7.25
CA TYR A 76 -11.39 -3.29 8.30
C TYR A 76 -10.70 -3.06 9.64
N LYS A 77 -11.48 -2.76 10.67
CA LYS A 77 -11.00 -2.63 12.06
C LYS A 77 -11.80 -3.60 12.92
N ASN A 78 -11.11 -4.57 13.53
CA ASN A 78 -11.74 -5.65 14.31
C ASN A 78 -12.84 -6.38 13.51
N ASP A 79 -12.54 -6.75 12.26
CA ASP A 79 -13.48 -7.38 11.31
C ASP A 79 -14.72 -6.55 10.94
N VAL A 80 -14.79 -5.29 11.38
CA VAL A 80 -15.83 -4.35 11.00
C VAL A 80 -15.32 -3.48 9.86
N TYR A 81 -16.07 -3.43 8.76
CA TYR A 81 -15.80 -2.52 7.64
C TYR A 81 -15.70 -1.08 8.13
N TYR A 82 -14.58 -0.43 7.83
CA TYR A 82 -14.28 0.93 8.25
C TYR A 82 -14.46 1.93 7.10
N GLY A 83 -14.01 1.57 5.90
CA GLY A 83 -14.12 2.43 4.73
C GLY A 83 -13.50 1.84 3.48
N GLU A 84 -13.75 2.51 2.36
CA GLU A 84 -13.27 2.17 1.04
C GLU A 84 -12.84 3.44 0.31
N TRP A 85 -11.71 3.36 -0.39
CA TRP A 85 -11.18 4.43 -1.22
C TRP A 85 -10.73 3.88 -2.56
N SER A 86 -11.05 4.61 -3.63
CA SER A 86 -10.65 4.25 -4.98
C SER A 86 -9.77 5.33 -5.61
N HIS A 87 -8.73 4.94 -6.34
CA HIS A 87 -7.90 5.86 -7.11
C HIS A 87 -7.76 5.36 -8.55
N ILE A 88 -7.93 6.27 -9.51
CA ILE A 88 -7.66 5.96 -10.92
C ILE A 88 -6.16 6.10 -11.16
N MET A 89 -5.50 4.96 -11.36
CA MET A 89 -4.11 4.90 -11.75
C MET A 89 -4.02 5.00 -13.26
N SER A 90 -3.22 5.95 -13.74
CA SER A 90 -2.85 6.06 -15.14
C SER A 90 -1.35 5.95 -15.27
N VAL A 91 -0.89 4.91 -15.97
CA VAL A 91 0.50 4.85 -16.42
C VAL A 91 0.58 5.62 -17.73
N SER A 92 1.18 6.80 -17.70
CA SER A 92 1.62 7.45 -18.93
C SER A 92 3.07 7.02 -19.20
N TYR A 93 3.23 6.24 -20.26
CA TYR A 93 4.46 5.90 -21.00
C TYR A 93 5.08 4.50 -20.85
N PRO A 94 5.57 3.93 -21.96
CA PRO A 94 6.10 2.58 -22.03
C PRO A 94 7.58 2.56 -21.63
N GLY A 95 7.90 1.80 -20.60
CA GLY A 95 9.15 1.05 -20.57
C GLY A 95 10.37 1.67 -19.88
N HIS A 96 10.29 2.75 -19.11
CA HIS A 96 11.42 3.16 -18.25
C HIS A 96 10.93 3.64 -16.89
N ALA A 97 11.51 3.06 -15.82
CA ALA A 97 11.34 3.50 -14.45
C ALA A 97 11.51 5.03 -14.38
N GLY A 98 10.43 5.71 -13.98
CA GLY A 98 10.48 7.15 -13.74
C GLY A 98 11.49 7.48 -12.64
N PRO A 99 11.95 8.73 -12.53
CA PRO A 99 12.92 9.11 -11.51
C PRO A 99 12.40 8.73 -10.12
N ILE A 100 13.15 7.90 -9.41
CA ILE A 100 12.88 7.53 -8.02
C ILE A 100 13.05 8.79 -7.17
N ASN A 101 12.00 9.18 -6.45
CA ASN A 101 12.10 10.16 -5.39
C ASN A 101 13.00 9.58 -4.29
N ARG A 102 14.23 10.09 -4.19
CA ARG A 102 15.25 9.58 -3.26
C ARG A 102 14.91 9.78 -1.78
N ARG A 103 13.87 10.54 -1.44
CA ARG A 103 13.39 10.69 -0.06
C ARG A 103 12.38 9.62 0.34
N THR A 104 11.58 9.12 -0.61
CA THR A 104 10.50 8.17 -0.34
C THR A 104 10.72 6.81 -1.00
N GLY A 105 11.71 6.68 -1.89
CA GLY A 105 11.89 5.49 -2.73
C GLY A 105 10.84 5.34 -3.83
N LYS A 106 9.91 6.30 -3.97
CA LYS A 106 8.75 6.23 -4.87
C LYS A 106 9.09 6.78 -6.26
N ALA A 107 8.91 5.98 -7.31
CA ALA A 107 8.96 6.45 -8.71
C ALA A 107 7.66 7.20 -9.09
N SER A 108 7.60 7.83 -10.28
CA SER A 108 6.41 8.53 -10.81
C SER A 108 5.19 7.64 -11.13
N TRP A 109 5.22 6.39 -10.70
CA TRP A 109 4.25 5.32 -10.96
C TRP A 109 3.54 4.91 -9.66
N TRP A 110 3.89 5.58 -8.57
CA TRP A 110 3.34 5.40 -7.24
C TRP A 110 2.32 6.51 -7.01
N ASP A 111 1.09 6.12 -6.74
CA ASP A 111 0.04 7.05 -6.35
C ASP A 111 -0.35 6.77 -4.90
N ASN A 112 -0.41 7.86 -4.11
CA ASN A 112 -1.07 7.82 -2.81
C ASN A 112 -2.57 7.66 -3.07
N VAL A 113 -3.14 6.57 -2.56
CA VAL A 113 -4.57 6.28 -2.75
C VAL A 113 -5.37 6.96 -1.64
N VAL A 114 -4.88 6.84 -0.41
CA VAL A 114 -5.58 7.32 0.76
C VAL A 114 -4.64 7.54 1.94
N ASP A 115 -4.90 8.63 2.66
CA ASP A 115 -4.44 8.83 4.04
C ASP A 115 -5.60 8.52 4.99
N ILE A 116 -5.40 7.58 5.91
CA ILE A 116 -6.43 7.07 6.83
C ILE A 116 -6.06 7.49 8.25
N GLU A 117 -6.89 8.31 8.88
CA GLU A 117 -6.75 8.63 10.31
C GLU A 117 -7.48 7.57 11.15
N LEU A 118 -6.74 6.71 11.86
CA LEU A 118 -7.31 5.78 12.83
C LEU A 118 -7.31 6.38 14.23
N ASN A 119 -8.49 6.41 14.86
CA ASN A 119 -8.75 6.89 16.22
C ASN A 119 -9.39 5.84 17.14
#